data_AF-K1XDF2-F1
#
_entry.id   AF-K1XDF2-F1
#
_cell.length_a   1.000
_cell.length_b   1.000
_cell.length_c   1.000
_cell.angle_alpha   90.00
_cell.angle_beta   90.00
_cell.angle_gamma   90.00
#
_symmetry.space_group_name_H-M   'P 1'
#
loop_
_entity.id
_entity.type
_entity.pdbx_description
1 polymer ?
#
loop_
_entity_poly.entity_id
_entity_poly.type
_entity_poly.pdbx_seq_one_letter_code
_entity_poly.pdbx_strand_id
1 'polypeptide(L)' 'MFDKIIQFIRSLYPDRDYIPLHEPRFMGNEKKYLSECIDSTFVSSVGEYVNRLEIKLAETTGAK' A
#
# COMPACT_ATOMS: atom_id res chain seq x y z
N MET A 1 13.21 -14.29 -27.61
CA MET A 1 11.79 -14.38 -28.08
C MET A 1 10.98 -13.15 -27.67
N PHE A 2 11.22 -12.57 -26.49
CA PHE A 2 10.49 -11.38 -26.02
C PHE A 2 11.31 -10.09 -26.01
N ASP A 3 12.48 -10.07 -26.66
CA ASP A 3 13.46 -8.99 -26.53
C ASP A 3 12.91 -7.62 -26.94
N LYS A 4 12.10 -7.57 -28.00
CA LYS A 4 11.39 -6.34 -28.43
C LYS A 4 10.39 -5.84 -27.38
N ILE A 5 9.67 -6.75 -26.73
CA ILE A 5 8.69 -6.42 -25.69
C ILE A 5 9.41 -5.95 -24.42
N ILE A 6 10.49 -6.63 -24.03
CA ILE A 6 11.31 -6.25 -22.87
C ILE A 6 11.92 -4.85 -23.08
N GLN A 7 12.46 -4.57 -24.26
CA GLN A 7 12.99 -3.25 -24.62
C GLN A 7 11.90 -2.17 -24.57
N PHE A 8 10.72 -2.44 -25.13
CA PHE A 8 9.59 -1.52 -25.07
C PHE A 8 9.18 -1.22 -23.62
N ILE A 9 9.00 -2.24 -22.78
CA ILE A 9 8.65 -2.05 -21.36
C ILE A 9 9.73 -1.22 -20.63
N ARG A 10 11.01 -1.52 -20.83
CA ARG A 10 12.11 -0.75 -20.23
C ARG A 10 12.11 0.72 -20.67
N SER A 11 11.72 1.00 -21.90
CA SER A 11 11.65 2.40 -22.39
C SER A 11 10.59 3.25 -21.69
N LEU A 12 9.58 2.64 -21.04
CA LEU A 12 8.57 3.35 -20.24
C LEU A 12 9.10 3.83 -18.88
N TYR A 13 10.26 3.35 -18.45
CA TYR A 13 10.87 3.66 -17.15
C TYR A 13 12.32 4.12 -17.36
N PRO A 14 12.53 5.29 -18.00
CA PRO A 14 13.87 5.85 -18.16
C PRO A 14 14.54 6.06 -16.79
N ASP A 15 15.85 5.93 -16.74
CA ASP A 15 16.68 6.14 -15.54
C ASP A 15 16.40 5.18 -14.37
N ARG A 16 15.76 4.03 -14.63
CA ARG A 16 15.59 2.95 -13.66
C ARG A 16 16.42 1.71 -14.02
N ASP A 17 17.48 1.49 -13.27
CA ASP A 17 18.30 0.27 -13.37
C ASP A 17 17.50 -0.99 -12.97
N TYR A 18 16.60 -0.81 -11.99
CA TYR A 18 15.70 -1.85 -11.49
C TYR A 18 14.24 -1.39 -11.57
N ILE A 19 13.40 -2.21 -12.20
CA ILE A 19 11.95 -1.97 -12.34
C ILE A 19 11.23 -3.00 -11.47
N PRO A 20 10.85 -2.65 -10.22
CA PRO A 20 10.13 -3.57 -9.35
C PRO A 20 8.74 -3.84 -9.90
N LEU A 21 8.27 -5.09 -9.75
CA LEU A 21 6.88 -5.43 -10.07
C LEU A 21 5.90 -4.82 -9.07
N HIS A 22 6.30 -4.73 -7.80
CA HIS A 22 5.54 -4.15 -6.71
C HIS A 22 6.50 -3.56 -5.66
N GLU A 23 6.13 -2.41 -5.08
CA GLU A 23 6.84 -1.78 -3.97
C GLU A 23 5.82 -1.23 -2.95
N PRO A 24 6.04 -1.36 -1.63
CA PRO A 24 5.23 -0.68 -0.65
C PRO A 24 5.33 0.84 -0.84
N ARG A 25 4.20 1.53 -0.77
CA ARG A 25 4.14 3.00 -0.85
C ARG A 25 3.42 3.53 0.38
N PHE A 26 4.11 4.40 1.11
CA PHE A 26 3.58 5.12 2.26
C PHE A 26 3.47 6.60 1.89
N MET A 27 2.38 6.97 1.20
CA MET A 27 2.21 8.31 0.60
C MET A 27 1.11 9.13 1.27
N GLY A 28 0.47 8.59 2.31
CA GLY A 28 -0.62 9.22 3.04
C GLY A 28 -0.34 9.36 4.54
N ASN A 29 -1.34 9.04 5.34
CA ASN A 29 -1.30 9.19 6.80
C ASN A 29 -0.75 7.96 7.52
N GLU A 30 -0.10 7.02 6.84
CA GLU A 30 0.28 5.72 7.42
C GLU A 30 1.18 5.91 8.64
N LYS A 31 2.19 6.80 8.54
CA LYS A 31 3.08 7.12 9.67
C LYS A 31 2.34 7.77 10.83
N LYS A 32 1.41 8.68 10.54
CA LYS A 32 0.61 9.38 11.56
C LYS A 32 -0.27 8.38 12.33
N TYR A 33 -1.02 7.55 11.61
CA TYR A 33 -1.90 6.55 12.23
C TYR A 33 -1.12 5.50 13.01
N LEU A 34 0.07 5.12 12.55
CA LEU A 34 0.96 4.25 13.29
C LEU A 34 1.42 4.88 14.62
N SER A 35 1.84 6.16 14.59
CA SER A 35 2.22 6.88 15.80
C SER A 35 1.05 6.98 16.78
N GLU A 36 -0.15 7.33 16.31
CA GLU A 36 -1.34 7.41 17.17
C GLU A 36 -1.73 6.05 17.78
N CYS A 37 -1.54 4.96 17.03
CA CYS A 37 -1.72 3.59 17.54
C CYS A 37 -0.76 3.30 18.71
N ILE A 38 0.52 3.65 18.57
CA ILE A 38 1.53 3.50 19.63
C ILE A 38 1.19 4.36 20.83
N ASP A 39 0.86 5.64 20.62
CA ASP A 39 0.52 6.59 21.68
C ASP A 39 -0.73 6.15 22.47
N SER A 40 -1.71 5.57 21.78
CA SER A 40 -2.93 5.04 22.41
C SER A 40 -2.72 3.74 23.19
N THR A 41 -1.60 3.06 23.01
CA THR A 41 -1.28 1.70 23.51
C THR A 41 -2.18 0.57 22.96
N PHE A 42 -3.12 0.86 22.07
CA PHE A 42 -3.93 -0.15 21.36
C PHE A 42 -3.17 -0.76 20.18
N VAL A 43 -2.04 -1.41 20.48
CA VAL A 43 -1.13 -2.04 19.50
C VAL A 43 -1.43 -3.52 19.24
N SER A 44 -2.64 -3.97 19.62
CA SER A 44 -3.09 -5.37 19.48
C SER A 44 -3.93 -5.57 18.21
N SER A 45 -4.53 -6.74 18.05
CA SER A 45 -5.49 -7.06 16.97
C SER A 45 -6.86 -6.39 17.13
N VAL A 46 -7.01 -5.50 18.11
CA VAL A 46 -8.24 -4.74 18.38
C VAL A 46 -7.88 -3.27 18.55
N GLY A 47 -8.73 -2.37 18.05
CA GLY A 47 -8.53 -0.94 18.18
C GLY A 47 -9.29 -0.12 17.13
N GLU A 48 -9.26 1.20 17.29
CA GLU A 48 -9.99 2.13 16.42
C GLU A 48 -9.62 1.94 14.94
N TYR A 49 -8.33 1.72 14.66
CA TYR A 49 -7.83 1.55 13.30
C TYR A 49 -8.27 0.25 12.63
N VAL A 50 -8.48 -0.82 13.41
CA VAL A 50 -9.04 -2.09 12.91
C VAL A 50 -10.50 -1.86 12.51
N ASN A 51 -11.31 -1.30 13.40
CA ASN A 51 -12.72 -1.02 13.13
C ASN A 51 -12.89 -0.10 11.91
N ARG A 52 -12.08 0.96 11.81
CA ARG A 52 -12.08 1.90 10.68
C ARG A 52 -11.70 1.23 9.37
N LEU A 53 -10.74 0.30 9.39
CA LEU A 53 -10.36 -0.46 8.20
C LEU A 53 -11.49 -1.36 7.73
N GLU A 54 -12.11 -2.12 8.63
CA GLU A 54 -13.20 -3.05 8.31
C GLU A 54 -14.41 -2.32 7.71
N ILE A 55 -14.84 -1.22 8.33
CA ILE A 55 -15.95 -0.38 7.82
C ILE A 55 -15.63 0.12 6.41
N LYS A 56 -14.46 0.74 6.22
CA LYS A 56 -14.07 1.27 4.91
C LYS A 56 -13.91 0.19 3.85
N LEU A 57 -13.42 -0.99 4.23
CA LEU A 57 -13.29 -2.11 3.33
C LEU A 57 -14.66 -2.61 2.88
N ALA A 58 -15.62 -2.73 3.80
CA ALA A 58 -17.00 -3.08 3.48
C ALA A 58 -17.65 -2.05 2.55
N GLU A 59 -17.52 -0.76 2.86
CA GLU A 59 -18.02 0.35 2.02
C GLU A 59 -17.41 0.34 0.61
N THR A 60 -16.10 0.07 0.50
CA THR A 60 -15.38 0.09 -0.78
C THR A 60 -15.71 -1.12 -1.65
N THR A 61 -15.86 -2.29 -1.03
CA THR A 61 -16.05 -3.56 -1.75
C THR A 61 -17.52 -3.94 -1.91
N GLY A 62 -18.42 -3.34 -1.13
CA GLY A 62 -19.82 -3.73 -1.05
C GLY A 62 -20.07 -5.02 -0.25
N ALA A 63 -19.06 -5.54 0.45
CA ALA A 63 -19.21 -6.68 1.35
C ALA A 63 -20.16 -6.33 2.51
N LYS A 64 -20.91 -7.34 2.98
CA LYS A 64 -21.89 -7.24 4.08
C LYS A 64 -21.56 -8.25 5.17
#